data_AF-K7GGI2-F1
#
_entry.id   AF-K7GGI2-F1
#
_cell.length_a   1.000
_cell.length_b   1.000
_cell.length_c   1.000
_cell.angle_alpha   90.00
_cell.angle_beta   90.00
_cell.angle_gamma   90.00
#
_symmetry.space_group_name_H-M   'P 1'
#
loop_
_entity.id
_entity.type
_entity.pdbx_description
1 polymer ?
#
loop_
_entity_poly.entity_id
_entity_poly.type
_entity_poly.pdbx_seq_one_letter_code
_entity_poly.pdbx_strand_id
1 'polypeptide(L)'
;RQKRKWIEFTADCREGEDNSKRNPIAKIRSDCEENQPIVYSISGIGIDRPPYGIFAINKNTGEINITSIVDREVTQRLLITCYAKHAITNREVEPPLVLRIRVLDINDNAPVFSQAVHMGSIEESRMETTLVMKLITMDADEPNNLNSKIAYKIMGQEPAGASMFILSRDSGEVHIANFLDREQYDRYSLVVRASDRDGAADGISSQCTCSIEVIDVNDNFPTLLQNSVSFFSPIKSN
;
A
#
# COMPACT_ATOMS: atom_id res chain seq x y z
N ARG A 1 13.29 -23.09 38.68
CA ARG A 1 12.46 -21.94 38.23
C ARG A 1 11.60 -22.44 37.07
N GLN A 2 10.41 -22.99 37.35
CA GLN A 2 9.52 -23.52 36.30
C GLN A 2 9.08 -22.36 35.39
N LYS A 3 9.16 -22.57 34.08
CA LYS A 3 8.63 -21.61 33.10
C LYS A 3 7.12 -21.50 33.33
N ARG A 4 6.64 -20.28 33.58
CA ARG A 4 5.22 -19.95 33.64
C ARG A 4 4.54 -20.44 32.35
N LYS A 5 3.57 -21.35 32.46
CA LYS A 5 2.75 -21.82 31.33
C LYS A 5 1.37 -21.15 31.39
N TRP A 6 1.37 -19.82 31.35
CA TRP A 6 0.15 -19.01 31.40
C TRP A 6 -0.70 -19.10 30.14
N ILE A 7 -0.05 -19.24 28.98
CA ILE A 7 -0.70 -19.38 27.68
C ILE A 7 -0.67 -20.87 27.35
N GLU A 8 -1.84 -21.48 27.23
CA GLU A 8 -1.96 -22.87 26.80
C GLU A 8 -1.84 -22.94 25.27
N PHE A 9 -2.58 -22.07 24.57
CA PHE A 9 -2.42 -21.85 23.14
C PHE A 9 -2.96 -20.47 22.73
N THR A 10 -2.56 -20.04 21.54
CA THR A 10 -3.12 -18.87 20.84
C THR A 10 -3.14 -19.17 19.34
N ALA A 11 -4.17 -18.72 18.65
CA ALA A 11 -4.33 -18.80 17.21
C ALA A 11 -4.37 -17.39 16.63
N ASP A 12 -3.88 -17.24 15.40
CA ASP A 12 -4.01 -16.01 14.64
C ASP A 12 -5.45 -15.88 14.10
N CYS A 13 -5.92 -14.65 13.97
CA CYS A 13 -7.23 -14.34 13.39
C CYS A 13 -7.04 -13.86 11.96
N ARG A 14 -7.90 -14.26 11.02
CA ARG A 14 -7.86 -13.74 9.65
C ARG A 14 -8.83 -12.58 9.50
N GLU A 15 -8.41 -11.47 8.92
CA GLU A 15 -9.32 -10.34 8.74
C GLU A 15 -10.44 -10.65 7.75
N GLY A 16 -11.53 -9.88 7.83
CA GLY A 16 -12.69 -10.00 6.94
C GLY A 16 -13.49 -11.31 7.08
N GLU A 17 -12.96 -12.33 7.75
CA GLU A 17 -13.59 -13.64 7.96
C GLU A 17 -14.29 -13.76 9.31
N ASP A 18 -15.33 -14.62 9.36
CA ASP A 18 -15.94 -15.07 10.60
C ASP A 18 -15.03 -16.10 11.31
N ASN A 19 -14.17 -15.59 12.20
CA ASN A 19 -13.27 -16.40 13.01
C ASN A 19 -13.97 -17.15 14.15
N SER A 20 -15.27 -16.89 14.42
CA SER A 20 -15.98 -17.51 15.54
C SER A 20 -16.08 -19.04 15.42
N LYS A 21 -16.01 -19.56 14.19
CA LYS A 21 -15.96 -21.01 13.87
C LYS A 21 -14.68 -21.69 14.37
N ARG A 22 -13.65 -20.91 14.68
CA ARG A 22 -12.36 -21.38 15.19
C ARG A 22 -12.22 -21.17 16.71
N ASN A 23 -13.29 -20.72 17.36
CA ASN A 23 -13.29 -20.55 18.81
C ASN A 23 -13.04 -21.90 19.53
N PRO A 24 -12.34 -21.87 20.68
CA PRO A 24 -11.62 -20.73 21.26
C PRO A 24 -10.36 -20.37 20.48
N ILE A 25 -10.11 -19.07 20.28
CA ILE A 25 -8.92 -18.57 19.57
C ILE A 25 -7.69 -18.50 20.48
N ALA A 26 -7.88 -18.46 21.79
CA ALA A 26 -6.79 -18.57 22.74
C ALA A 26 -7.30 -19.17 24.04
N LYS A 27 -6.39 -19.72 24.83
CA LYS A 27 -6.70 -20.20 26.17
C LYS A 27 -5.56 -19.88 27.12
N ILE A 28 -5.92 -19.29 28.25
CA ILE A 28 -5.01 -18.99 29.34
C ILE A 28 -5.31 -19.89 30.53
N ARG A 29 -4.25 -20.25 31.27
CA ARG A 29 -4.35 -21.08 32.47
C ARG A 29 -3.34 -20.63 33.51
N SER A 30 -3.80 -20.43 34.74
CA SER A 30 -2.96 -20.15 35.90
C SER A 30 -2.72 -21.42 36.71
N ASP A 31 -1.48 -21.68 37.11
CA ASP A 31 -1.16 -22.81 37.99
C ASP A 31 -1.68 -22.61 39.43
N CYS A 32 -2.01 -21.37 39.79
CA CYS A 32 -2.60 -21.05 41.09
C CYS A 32 -4.00 -21.66 41.27
N GLU A 33 -4.66 -22.09 40.19
CA GLU A 33 -5.96 -22.76 40.25
C GLU A 33 -5.93 -24.10 41.00
N GLU A 34 -4.76 -24.72 41.11
CA GLU A 34 -4.56 -25.96 41.87
C GLU A 34 -4.63 -25.74 43.38
N ASN A 35 -4.39 -24.50 43.83
CA ASN A 35 -4.28 -24.14 45.25
C ASN A 35 -5.43 -23.24 45.75
N GLN A 36 -6.16 -22.58 44.86
CA GLN A 36 -7.21 -21.63 45.21
C GLN A 36 -8.21 -21.44 44.05
N PRO A 37 -9.47 -21.08 44.35
CA PRO A 37 -10.45 -20.81 43.31
C PRO A 37 -10.10 -19.49 42.59
N ILE A 38 -9.98 -19.55 41.28
CA ILE A 38 -9.66 -18.40 40.44
C ILE A 38 -10.73 -18.14 39.39
N VAL A 39 -10.77 -16.89 38.93
CA VAL A 39 -11.54 -16.45 37.77
C VAL A 39 -10.64 -15.63 36.85
N TYR A 40 -10.87 -15.79 35.55
CA TYR A 40 -10.15 -15.05 34.52
C TYR A 40 -10.94 -13.83 34.06
N SER A 41 -10.23 -12.73 33.78
CA SER A 41 -10.81 -11.54 33.15
C SER A 41 -9.83 -10.96 32.14
N ILE A 42 -10.35 -10.26 31.13
CA ILE A 42 -9.56 -9.60 30.08
C ILE A 42 -9.87 -8.11 30.01
N SER A 43 -8.91 -7.34 29.50
CA SER A 43 -9.00 -5.90 29.22
C SER A 43 -8.19 -5.60 27.95
N GLY A 44 -8.60 -4.59 27.19
CA GLY A 44 -7.96 -4.22 25.94
C GLY A 44 -8.91 -3.62 24.92
N ILE A 45 -8.34 -3.32 23.74
CA ILE A 45 -9.14 -3.03 22.54
C ILE A 45 -9.98 -4.27 22.22
N GLY A 46 -11.24 -4.09 21.87
CA GLY A 46 -12.16 -5.20 21.64
C GLY A 46 -12.96 -5.62 22.87
N ILE A 47 -12.66 -5.03 24.04
CA ILE A 47 -13.19 -5.47 25.34
C ILE A 47 -13.74 -4.27 26.11
N ASP A 48 -12.85 -3.49 26.72
CA ASP A 48 -13.15 -2.29 27.52
C ASP A 48 -12.63 -1.00 26.88
N ARG A 49 -11.94 -1.12 25.73
CA ARG A 49 -11.58 -0.01 24.84
C ARG A 49 -12.15 -0.24 23.43
N PRO A 50 -12.53 0.84 22.72
CA PRO A 50 -13.09 0.73 21.38
C PRO A 50 -12.04 0.25 20.35
N PRO A 51 -12.47 -0.41 19.25
CA PRO A 51 -13.82 -0.98 19.03
C PRO A 51 -14.20 -2.01 20.11
N TYR A 52 -15.47 -2.07 20.53
CA TYR A 52 -15.94 -2.96 21.60
C TYR A 52 -16.49 -4.28 21.06
N GLY A 53 -16.55 -5.32 21.90
CA GLY A 53 -17.27 -6.57 21.57
C GLY A 53 -16.56 -7.47 20.55
N ILE A 54 -15.23 -7.39 20.47
CA ILE A 54 -14.40 -8.28 19.63
C ILE A 54 -14.06 -9.56 20.38
N PHE A 55 -13.84 -9.48 21.69
CA PHE A 55 -13.43 -10.63 22.50
C PHE A 55 -14.32 -10.86 23.70
N ALA A 56 -14.52 -12.13 24.03
CA ALA A 56 -15.15 -12.57 25.26
C ALA A 56 -14.31 -13.68 25.91
N ILE A 57 -14.17 -13.67 27.23
CA ILE A 57 -13.50 -14.74 27.98
C ILE A 57 -14.52 -15.52 28.82
N ASN A 58 -14.37 -16.84 28.84
CA ASN A 58 -15.00 -17.66 29.85
C ASN A 58 -14.21 -17.55 31.17
N LYS A 59 -14.80 -16.84 32.14
CA LYS A 59 -14.16 -16.57 33.44
C LYS A 59 -13.75 -17.82 34.22
N ASN A 60 -14.33 -18.99 33.93
CA ASN A 60 -14.04 -20.23 34.65
C ASN A 60 -13.02 -21.12 33.91
N THR A 61 -13.01 -21.12 32.57
CA THR A 61 -12.15 -22.01 31.76
C THR A 61 -10.92 -21.31 31.18
N GLY A 62 -10.90 -19.97 31.17
CA GLY A 62 -9.81 -19.19 30.57
C GLY A 62 -9.81 -19.19 29.04
N GLU A 63 -10.87 -19.72 28.41
CA GLU A 63 -11.06 -19.72 26.96
C GLU A 63 -11.48 -18.33 26.47
N ILE A 64 -10.73 -17.81 25.51
CA ILE A 64 -10.98 -16.52 24.86
C ILE A 64 -11.56 -16.80 23.48
N ASN A 65 -12.73 -16.24 23.24
CA ASN A 65 -13.48 -16.33 21.99
C ASN A 65 -13.47 -14.99 21.27
N ILE A 66 -13.41 -15.04 19.95
CA ILE A 66 -13.67 -13.89 19.08
C ILE A 66 -15.16 -13.86 18.71
N THR A 67 -15.74 -12.66 18.77
CA THR A 67 -17.18 -12.43 18.58
C THR A 67 -17.50 -11.48 17.44
N SER A 68 -16.51 -10.78 16.90
CA SER A 68 -16.65 -9.85 15.79
C SER A 68 -15.58 -10.09 14.72
N ILE A 69 -15.89 -9.66 13.50
CA ILE A 69 -14.92 -9.60 12.41
C ILE A 69 -13.87 -8.54 12.75
N VAL A 70 -12.62 -8.84 12.40
CA VAL A 70 -11.48 -7.94 12.60
C VAL A 70 -10.99 -7.45 11.26
N ASP A 71 -10.38 -6.28 11.29
CA ASP A 71 -9.81 -5.55 10.16
C ASP A 71 -8.38 -5.17 10.58
N ARG A 72 -7.40 -5.60 9.78
CA ARG A 72 -5.97 -5.43 10.04
C ARG A 72 -5.57 -3.98 9.83
N GLU A 73 -6.11 -3.29 8.83
CA GLU A 73 -5.87 -1.87 8.52
C GLU A 73 -6.24 -1.00 9.73
N VAL A 74 -7.25 -1.42 10.48
CA VAL A 74 -7.61 -0.80 11.77
C VAL A 74 -6.68 -1.28 12.90
N THR A 75 -6.47 -2.60 13.04
CA THR A 75 -5.65 -3.18 14.11
C THR A 75 -4.85 -4.42 13.68
N GLN A 76 -3.58 -4.22 13.34
CA GLN A 76 -2.67 -5.30 12.93
C GLN A 76 -2.41 -6.36 14.02
N ARG A 77 -2.48 -5.95 15.29
CA ARG A 77 -2.25 -6.82 16.46
C ARG A 77 -3.23 -6.49 17.56
N LEU A 78 -3.89 -7.52 18.07
CA LEU A 78 -4.82 -7.40 19.17
C LEU A 78 -4.08 -7.73 20.47
N LEU A 79 -3.94 -6.71 21.33
CA LEU A 79 -3.24 -6.81 22.61
C LEU A 79 -4.27 -6.93 23.74
N ILE A 80 -4.36 -8.13 24.30
CA ILE A 80 -5.31 -8.46 25.36
C ILE A 80 -4.55 -8.62 26.68
N THR A 81 -4.83 -7.77 27.65
CA THR A 81 -4.33 -7.93 29.02
C THR A 81 -5.21 -8.90 29.77
N CYS A 82 -4.63 -10.01 30.19
CA CYS A 82 -5.27 -11.12 30.88
C CYS A 82 -4.93 -11.07 32.37
N TYR A 83 -5.94 -11.33 33.20
CA TYR A 83 -5.82 -11.35 34.65
C TYR A 83 -6.32 -12.67 35.21
N ALA A 84 -5.54 -13.26 36.11
CA ALA A 84 -5.99 -14.31 37.00
C ALA A 84 -6.32 -13.68 38.37
N LYS A 85 -7.57 -13.81 38.81
CA LYS A 85 -8.05 -13.20 40.06
C LYS A 85 -8.63 -14.26 40.98
N HIS A 86 -8.53 -14.07 42.29
CA HIS A 86 -9.16 -14.96 43.25
C HIS A 86 -10.69 -14.82 43.15
N ALA A 87 -11.42 -15.93 43.08
CA ALA A 87 -12.85 -15.94 42.78
C ALA A 87 -13.72 -15.13 43.75
N ILE A 88 -13.33 -15.08 45.04
CA ILE A 88 -14.07 -14.37 46.09
C ILE A 88 -13.57 -12.93 46.30
N THR A 89 -12.27 -12.76 46.60
CA THR A 89 -11.70 -11.44 46.93
C THR A 89 -11.41 -10.57 45.71
N ASN A 90 -11.51 -11.10 44.49
CA ASN A 90 -11.20 -10.43 43.23
C ASN A 90 -9.78 -9.83 43.15
N ARG A 91 -8.89 -10.21 44.08
CA ARG A 91 -7.48 -9.81 44.07
C ARG A 91 -6.77 -10.53 42.93
N GLU A 92 -5.87 -9.84 42.26
CA GLU A 92 -4.96 -10.47 41.30
C GLU A 92 -4.11 -11.49 42.06
N VAL A 93 -4.15 -12.74 41.60
CA VAL A 93 -3.37 -13.82 42.21
C VAL A 93 -2.03 -13.98 41.54
N GLU A 94 -1.90 -13.41 40.36
CA GLU A 94 -0.66 -13.37 39.61
C GLU A 94 -0.57 -12.05 38.82
N PRO A 95 0.65 -11.61 38.41
CA PRO A 95 0.82 -10.42 37.60
C PRO A 95 0.11 -10.54 36.25
N PRO A 96 -0.47 -9.45 35.71
CA PRO A 96 -1.17 -9.49 34.43
C PRO A 96 -0.28 -9.95 33.27
N LEU A 97 -0.87 -10.73 32.35
CA LEU A 97 -0.23 -11.21 31.13
C LEU A 97 -0.73 -10.42 29.92
N VAL A 98 0.15 -10.03 29.01
CA VAL A 98 -0.26 -9.49 27.70
C VAL A 98 -0.23 -10.59 26.64
N LEU A 99 -1.41 -11.01 26.20
CA LEU A 99 -1.60 -11.88 25.05
C LEU A 99 -1.54 -11.06 23.76
N ARG A 100 -0.78 -11.53 22.78
CA ARG A 100 -0.63 -10.89 21.47
C ARG A 100 -1.19 -11.82 20.40
N ILE A 101 -2.27 -11.39 19.77
CA ILE A 101 -2.90 -12.11 18.65
C ILE A 101 -2.59 -11.36 17.37
N ARG A 102 -2.05 -12.06 16.36
CA ARG A 102 -1.81 -11.48 15.04
C ARG A 102 -3.11 -11.53 14.23
N VAL A 103 -3.39 -10.44 13.52
CA VAL A 103 -4.41 -10.42 12.46
C VAL A 103 -3.69 -10.70 11.14
N LEU A 104 -4.11 -11.76 10.45
CA LEU A 104 -3.60 -12.16 9.15
C LEU A 104 -4.30 -11.37 8.06
N ASP A 105 -3.48 -10.91 7.13
CA ASP A 105 -3.83 -10.08 6.00
C ASP A 105 -4.65 -10.85 4.94
N ILE A 106 -5.62 -10.18 4.33
CA ILE A 106 -6.23 -10.51 3.05
C ILE A 106 -5.94 -9.38 2.07
N ASN A 107 -6.09 -9.65 0.78
CA ASN A 107 -5.85 -8.64 -0.25
C ASN A 107 -7.16 -7.89 -0.54
N ASP A 108 -7.54 -6.95 0.32
CA ASP A 108 -8.79 -6.19 0.18
C ASP A 108 -8.59 -4.69 -0.07
N ASN A 109 -7.36 -4.20 -0.02
CA ASN A 109 -7.03 -2.86 -0.47
C ASN A 109 -6.36 -2.89 -1.85
N ALA A 110 -6.70 -1.91 -2.69
CA ALA A 110 -6.04 -1.71 -3.97
C ALA A 110 -4.87 -0.74 -3.81
N PRO A 111 -3.83 -0.81 -4.65
CA PRO A 111 -2.84 0.24 -4.73
C PRO A 111 -3.51 1.58 -5.07
N VAL A 112 -3.15 2.66 -4.38
CA VAL A 112 -3.70 4.01 -4.60
C VAL A 112 -2.59 4.96 -5.00
N PHE A 113 -2.74 5.63 -6.15
CA PHE A 113 -1.86 6.72 -6.57
C PHE A 113 -2.09 7.97 -5.72
N SER A 114 -1.02 8.71 -5.42
CA SER A 114 -1.10 9.96 -4.67
C SER A 114 -1.87 11.05 -5.41
N GLN A 115 -1.94 10.97 -6.74
CA GLN A 115 -2.68 11.89 -7.61
C GLN A 115 -3.37 11.11 -8.73
N ALA A 116 -4.56 11.58 -9.14
CA ALA A 116 -5.24 11.03 -10.33
C ALA A 116 -4.51 11.40 -11.63
N VAL A 117 -3.88 12.58 -11.65
CA VAL A 117 -3.06 13.07 -12.76
C VAL A 117 -1.69 13.47 -12.23
N HIS A 118 -0.64 12.82 -12.71
CA HIS A 118 0.75 13.18 -12.44
C HIS A 118 1.27 14.05 -13.58
N MET A 119 1.90 15.18 -13.26
CA MET A 119 2.46 16.10 -14.25
C MET A 119 3.98 16.04 -14.19
N GLY A 120 4.60 15.95 -15.37
CA GLY A 120 6.04 16.01 -15.54
C GLY A 120 6.39 16.86 -16.75
N SER A 121 7.64 17.31 -16.83
CA SER A 121 8.17 17.99 -17.99
C SER A 121 9.61 17.56 -18.25
N ILE A 122 10.02 17.57 -19.51
CA ILE A 122 11.34 17.12 -19.92
C ILE A 122 11.78 17.85 -21.20
N GLU A 123 13.04 18.25 -21.27
CA GLU A 123 13.60 18.85 -22.50
C GLU A 123 13.74 17.80 -23.60
N GLU A 124 13.47 18.17 -24.84
CA GLU A 124 13.53 17.24 -25.98
C GLU A 124 14.94 16.70 -26.27
N SER A 125 15.96 17.50 -25.99
CA SER A 125 17.38 17.16 -26.18
C SER A 125 17.91 16.10 -25.21
N ARG A 126 17.09 15.63 -24.26
CA ARG A 126 17.51 14.68 -23.22
C ARG A 126 17.70 13.28 -23.81
N MET A 127 18.75 12.61 -23.32
CA MET A 127 19.08 11.27 -23.75
C MET A 127 18.05 10.26 -23.23
N GLU A 128 17.96 9.13 -23.93
CA GLU A 128 17.27 7.93 -23.43
C GLU A 128 17.70 7.61 -22.00
N THR A 129 16.81 6.97 -21.24
CA THR A 129 16.97 6.62 -19.81
C THR A 129 16.99 7.81 -18.85
N THR A 130 16.83 9.06 -19.32
CA THR A 130 16.64 10.21 -18.42
C THR A 130 15.33 10.08 -17.65
N LEU A 131 15.38 10.29 -16.34
CA LEU A 131 14.20 10.27 -15.46
C LEU A 131 13.32 11.50 -15.74
N VAL A 132 12.03 11.24 -16.01
CA VAL A 132 11.02 12.28 -16.21
C VAL A 132 10.29 12.59 -14.91
N MET A 133 9.80 11.54 -14.24
CA MET A 133 9.06 11.66 -12.99
C MET A 133 9.02 10.32 -12.25
N LYS A 134 8.63 10.37 -10.98
CA LYS A 134 8.39 9.20 -10.14
C LYS A 134 6.95 9.18 -9.66
N LEU A 135 6.25 8.10 -9.94
CA LEU A 135 4.90 7.87 -9.45
C LEU A 135 4.96 7.45 -7.98
N ILE A 136 4.00 7.91 -7.20
CA ILE A 136 3.87 7.55 -5.78
C ILE A 136 2.55 6.79 -5.65
N THR A 137 2.65 5.52 -5.28
CA THR A 137 1.50 4.69 -4.91
C THR A 137 1.69 4.09 -3.53
N MET A 138 0.59 3.86 -2.83
CA MET A 138 0.55 3.18 -1.54
C MET A 138 -0.51 2.10 -1.55
N ASP A 139 -0.21 0.99 -0.88
CA ASP A 139 -1.17 -0.07 -0.58
C ASP A 139 -1.29 -0.18 0.94
N ALA A 140 -2.49 -0.39 1.46
CA ALA A 140 -2.77 -0.42 2.90
C ALA A 140 -2.59 -1.82 3.52
N ASP A 141 -2.58 -2.86 2.67
CA ASP A 141 -2.35 -4.25 3.04
C ASP A 141 -0.97 -4.44 3.69
N GLU A 142 -0.69 -5.63 4.25
CA GLU A 142 0.51 -5.91 5.05
C GLU A 142 1.82 -5.50 4.34
N PRO A 143 2.63 -4.59 4.93
CA PRO A 143 3.83 -4.11 4.28
C PRO A 143 4.87 -5.22 4.15
N ASN A 144 5.57 -5.24 3.01
CA ASN A 144 6.51 -6.31 2.64
C ASN A 144 5.84 -7.68 2.44
N ASN A 145 4.52 -7.71 2.27
CA ASN A 145 3.76 -8.88 1.81
C ASN A 145 3.58 -8.79 0.28
N LEU A 146 3.18 -9.91 -0.32
CA LEU A 146 2.72 -9.94 -1.70
C LEU A 146 1.51 -9.04 -1.90
N ASN A 147 0.59 -8.98 -0.94
CA ASN A 147 -0.61 -8.13 -1.02
C ASN A 147 -0.28 -6.64 -1.16
N SER A 148 0.84 -6.17 -0.60
CA SER A 148 1.29 -4.78 -0.78
C SER A 148 2.37 -4.60 -1.86
N LYS A 149 2.71 -5.65 -2.63
CA LYS A 149 3.81 -5.61 -3.61
C LYS A 149 3.30 -5.08 -4.94
N ILE A 150 3.60 -3.81 -5.22
CA ILE A 150 3.09 -3.10 -6.39
C ILE A 150 3.98 -3.34 -7.61
N ALA A 151 3.35 -3.64 -8.75
CA ALA A 151 3.96 -3.66 -10.07
C ALA A 151 3.28 -2.64 -10.99
N TYR A 152 4.10 -1.83 -11.65
CA TYR A 152 3.64 -0.78 -12.56
C TYR A 152 3.70 -1.18 -14.03
N LYS A 153 2.77 -0.66 -14.83
CA LYS A 153 2.75 -0.85 -16.29
C LYS A 153 2.12 0.33 -17.02
N ILE A 154 2.74 0.77 -18.11
CA ILE A 154 2.11 1.68 -19.08
C ILE A 154 1.10 0.88 -19.89
N MET A 155 -0.17 1.30 -19.83
CA MET A 155 -1.29 0.67 -20.55
C MET A 155 -1.54 1.31 -21.91
N GLY A 156 -1.18 2.59 -22.06
CA GLY A 156 -1.32 3.34 -23.30
C GLY A 156 -0.54 4.65 -23.25
N GLN A 157 -0.22 5.16 -24.44
CA GLN A 157 0.43 6.44 -24.66
C GLN A 157 -0.33 7.16 -25.77
N GLU A 158 -0.60 8.44 -25.56
CA GLU A 158 -1.05 9.37 -26.58
C GLU A 158 -0.03 10.51 -26.71
N PRO A 159 0.38 10.92 -27.92
CA PRO A 159 0.05 10.32 -29.21
C PRO A 159 0.50 8.86 -29.35
N ALA A 160 -0.33 8.05 -30.00
CA ALA A 160 -0.01 6.67 -30.33
C ALA A 160 1.16 6.57 -31.34
N GLY A 161 1.98 5.53 -31.22
CA GLY A 161 3.14 5.33 -32.09
C GLY A 161 4.24 4.55 -31.41
N ALA A 162 5.49 4.98 -31.60
CA ALA A 162 6.63 4.44 -30.87
C ALA A 162 6.47 4.69 -29.36
N SER A 163 6.91 3.74 -28.54
CA SER A 163 6.96 3.93 -27.09
C SER A 163 8.04 4.95 -26.75
N MET A 164 7.62 6.16 -26.36
CA MET A 164 8.53 7.27 -26.05
C MET A 164 9.00 7.22 -24.59
N PHE A 165 8.28 6.47 -23.75
CA PHE A 165 8.57 6.33 -22.33
C PHE A 165 8.55 4.87 -21.90
N ILE A 166 9.41 4.55 -20.94
CA ILE A 166 9.39 3.29 -20.19
C ILE A 166 9.11 3.59 -18.72
N LEU A 167 8.46 2.64 -18.06
CA LEU A 167 8.13 2.72 -16.64
C LEU A 167 8.82 1.57 -15.91
N SER A 168 9.62 1.91 -14.91
CA SER A 168 10.20 0.94 -14.01
C SER A 168 9.10 0.22 -13.25
N ARG A 169 9.05 -1.10 -13.42
CA ARG A 169 8.03 -1.98 -12.87
C ARG A 169 7.94 -1.93 -11.35
N ASP A 170 9.07 -1.72 -10.67
CA ASP A 170 9.13 -1.82 -9.20
C ASP A 170 9.27 -0.44 -8.54
N SER A 171 9.93 0.53 -9.19
CA SER A 171 10.19 1.86 -8.58
C SER A 171 9.16 2.93 -8.95
N GLY A 172 8.31 2.69 -9.95
CA GLY A 172 7.34 3.68 -10.44
C GLY A 172 7.99 4.85 -11.19
N GLU A 173 9.26 4.72 -11.58
CA GLU A 173 10.01 5.76 -12.28
C GLU A 173 9.78 5.71 -13.79
N VAL A 174 9.34 6.83 -14.35
CA VAL A 174 9.13 7.01 -15.79
C VAL A 174 10.39 7.61 -16.40
N HIS A 175 10.94 6.95 -17.42
CA HIS A 175 12.13 7.38 -18.13
C HIS A 175 11.86 7.54 -19.62
N ILE A 176 12.65 8.37 -20.28
CA ILE A 176 12.67 8.48 -21.74
C ILE A 176 13.13 7.13 -22.34
N ALA A 177 12.44 6.68 -23.38
CA ALA A 177 12.76 5.46 -24.13
C ALA A 177 13.22 5.72 -25.56
N ASN A 178 12.92 6.91 -26.10
CA ASN A 178 13.24 7.29 -27.47
C ASN A 178 13.39 8.82 -27.57
N PHE A 179 14.00 9.30 -28.65
CA PHE A 179 14.25 10.73 -28.88
C PHE A 179 12.97 11.53 -28.97
N LEU A 180 12.85 12.55 -28.15
CA LEU A 180 11.73 13.47 -28.19
C LEU A 180 12.01 14.56 -29.23
N ASP A 181 10.94 15.01 -29.87
CA ASP A 181 10.93 16.10 -30.84
C ASP A 181 9.65 16.90 -30.54
N ARG A 182 9.83 18.11 -30.03
CA ARG A 182 8.75 19.00 -29.62
C ARG A 182 8.01 19.57 -30.83
N GLU A 183 8.72 19.85 -31.93
CA GLU A 183 8.08 20.28 -33.18
C GLU A 183 7.13 19.21 -33.73
N GLN A 184 7.43 17.93 -33.46
CA GLN A 184 6.51 16.84 -33.74
C GLN A 184 5.36 16.75 -32.72
N TYR A 185 5.69 16.64 -31.42
CA TYR A 185 4.71 16.55 -30.33
C TYR A 185 5.19 17.25 -29.05
N ASP A 186 4.46 18.27 -28.62
CA ASP A 186 4.77 19.06 -27.43
C ASP A 186 4.29 18.41 -26.12
N ARG A 187 3.45 17.38 -26.19
CA ARG A 187 2.87 16.71 -25.03
C ARG A 187 2.60 15.24 -25.26
N TYR A 188 2.81 14.46 -24.20
CA TYR A 188 2.41 13.06 -24.11
C TYR A 188 1.50 12.81 -22.91
N SER A 189 0.55 11.89 -23.07
CA SER A 189 -0.35 11.40 -22.03
C SER A 189 -0.20 9.90 -21.90
N LEU A 190 0.24 9.43 -20.74
CA LEU A 190 0.36 8.00 -20.43
C LEU A 190 -0.80 7.57 -19.54
N VAL A 191 -1.41 6.42 -19.84
CA VAL A 191 -2.29 5.73 -18.89
C VAL A 191 -1.44 4.68 -18.19
N VAL A 192 -1.30 4.81 -16.87
CA VAL A 192 -0.49 3.90 -16.06
C VAL A 192 -1.38 3.08 -15.14
N ARG A 193 -1.08 1.79 -15.02
CA ARG A 193 -1.71 0.86 -14.07
C ARG A 193 -0.70 0.48 -12.99
N ALA A 194 -1.14 0.53 -11.73
CA ALA A 194 -0.46 -0.11 -10.61
C ALA A 194 -1.31 -1.31 -10.16
N SER A 195 -0.66 -2.46 -9.95
CA SER A 195 -1.31 -3.69 -9.51
C SER A 195 -0.56 -4.25 -8.32
N ASP A 196 -1.26 -4.66 -7.29
CA ASP A 196 -0.69 -5.41 -6.18
C ASP A 196 -0.26 -6.82 -6.61
N ARG A 197 0.16 -7.64 -5.64
CA ARG A 197 0.54 -9.05 -5.84
C ARG A 197 1.53 -9.27 -6.96
N ASP A 198 2.46 -8.33 -7.11
CA ASP A 198 3.47 -8.35 -8.17
C ASP A 198 2.84 -8.39 -9.58
N GLY A 199 1.68 -7.75 -9.76
CA GLY A 199 0.95 -7.75 -11.03
C GLY A 199 0.35 -9.09 -11.43
N ALA A 200 0.12 -9.99 -10.46
CA ALA A 200 -0.56 -11.26 -10.68
C ALA A 200 -2.01 -11.05 -11.14
N ALA A 201 -2.58 -12.08 -11.80
CA ALA A 201 -3.93 -11.99 -12.37
C ALA A 201 -5.04 -11.92 -11.31
N ASP A 202 -4.78 -12.42 -10.10
CA ASP A 202 -5.64 -12.32 -8.92
C ASP A 202 -5.42 -11.02 -8.13
N GLY A 203 -4.54 -10.12 -8.60
CA GLY A 203 -4.27 -8.85 -7.94
C GLY A 203 -5.32 -7.77 -8.21
N ILE A 204 -5.46 -6.85 -7.26
CA ILE A 204 -6.27 -5.65 -7.39
C ILE A 204 -5.40 -4.54 -7.97
N SER A 205 -6.01 -3.63 -8.73
CA SER A 205 -5.27 -2.60 -9.44
C SER A 205 -6.04 -1.30 -9.55
N SER A 206 -5.29 -0.21 -9.66
CA SER A 206 -5.80 1.12 -9.98
C SER A 206 -5.05 1.71 -11.18
N GLN A 207 -5.56 2.84 -11.67
CA GLN A 207 -4.96 3.56 -12.80
C GLN A 207 -4.83 5.05 -12.49
N CYS A 208 -3.84 5.68 -13.11
CA CYS A 208 -3.69 7.13 -13.15
C CYS A 208 -3.27 7.59 -14.56
N THR A 209 -3.39 8.89 -14.80
CA THR A 209 -2.89 9.52 -16.01
C THR A 209 -1.60 10.27 -15.71
N CYS A 210 -0.63 10.18 -16.61
CA CYS A 210 0.57 10.99 -16.54
C CYS A 210 0.65 11.93 -17.74
N SER A 211 0.70 13.23 -17.49
CA SER A 211 0.84 14.28 -18.50
C SER A 211 2.28 14.76 -18.53
N ILE A 212 2.96 14.58 -19.65
CA ILE A 212 4.37 14.96 -19.86
C ILE A 212 4.43 16.08 -20.89
N GLU A 213 4.97 17.23 -20.50
CA GLU A 213 5.26 18.36 -21.39
C GLU A 213 6.69 18.26 -21.93
N VAL A 214 6.86 18.44 -23.24
CA VAL A 214 8.17 18.48 -23.89
C VAL A 214 8.62 19.93 -23.99
N ILE A 215 9.74 20.25 -23.36
CA ILE A 215 10.31 21.60 -23.31
C ILE A 215 11.22 21.82 -24.52
N ASP A 216 11.00 22.95 -25.18
CA ASP A 216 11.70 23.41 -26.38
C ASP A 216 13.19 23.67 -26.17
N VAL A 217 13.97 23.23 -27.14
CA VAL A 217 15.38 23.57 -27.30
C VAL A 217 15.56 24.12 -28.70
N ASN A 218 16.26 25.26 -28.83
CA ASN A 218 16.49 25.87 -30.14
C ASN A 218 17.46 25.04 -31.00
N ASP A 219 16.94 24.01 -31.64
CA ASP A 219 17.64 23.06 -32.52
C ASP A 219 17.26 23.24 -34.00
N ASN A 220 16.25 24.08 -34.27
CA ASN A 220 15.80 24.43 -35.60
C ASN A 220 16.50 25.70 -36.12
N PHE A 221 17.08 25.62 -37.31
CA PHE A 221 17.66 26.79 -37.96
C PHE A 221 16.57 27.75 -38.48
N PRO A 222 16.77 29.07 -38.39
CA PRO A 222 15.84 30.02 -38.99
C PRO A 222 15.82 29.82 -40.51
N THR A 223 14.63 29.53 -41.05
CA THR A 223 14.42 29.45 -42.50
C THR A 223 13.81 30.75 -43.01
N LEU A 224 14.36 31.29 -44.09
CA LEU A 224 13.77 32.44 -44.78
C LEU A 224 12.57 31.98 -45.60
N LEU A 225 11.36 32.34 -45.16
CA LEU A 225 10.14 32.17 -45.96
C LEU A 225 10.02 33.32 -46.99
N GLN A 226 10.91 33.36 -48.00
CA GLN A 226 10.67 33.83 -49.39
C GLN A 226 11.97 34.10 -50.17
N ASN A 227 12.15 33.34 -51.26
CA ASN A 227 13.12 33.59 -52.33
C ASN A 227 12.65 34.69 -53.31
N SER A 228 12.42 35.91 -52.84
CA SER A 228 12.35 37.06 -53.75
C SER A 228 12.82 38.33 -53.07
N VAL A 229 14.13 38.40 -52.78
CA VAL A 229 14.79 39.70 -52.69
C VAL A 229 15.02 40.17 -54.12
N SER A 230 14.05 40.88 -54.70
CA SER A 230 14.25 41.56 -55.98
C SER A 230 15.22 42.72 -55.77
N PHE A 231 16.50 42.48 -56.04
CA PHE A 231 17.51 43.53 -56.16
C PHE A 231 17.26 44.30 -57.46
N PHE A 232 16.75 45.53 -57.37
CA PHE A 232 16.83 46.48 -58.48
C PHE A 232 18.27 47.00 -58.56
N SER A 233 18.98 46.64 -59.64
CA SER A 233 20.25 47.28 -59.97
C SER A 233 19.95 48.64 -60.62
N PRO A 234 20.58 49.76 -60.19
CA PRO A 234 20.42 51.03 -60.87
C PRO A 234 21.11 50.97 -62.24
N ILE A 235 20.33 51.14 -63.31
CA ILE A 235 20.83 51.32 -64.67
C ILE A 235 21.66 52.60 -64.69
N LYS A 236 22.95 52.50 -65.06
CA LYS A 236 23.74 53.68 -65.44
C LYS A 236 23.19 54.24 -66.75
N SER A 237 22.69 55.47 -66.75
CA SER A 237 22.53 56.26 -67.97
C SER A 237 23.83 57.02 -68.27
N ASN A 238 24.18 57.05 -69.56
CA ASN A 238 25.39 57.62 -70.16
C ASN A 238 25.78 59.03 -69.69
#